data_AF-A0A9P6APS1-F1
#
_entry.id   AF-A0A9P6APS1-F1
#
_cell.length_a   1.000
_cell.length_b   1.000
_cell.length_c   1.000
_cell.angle_alpha   90.00
_cell.angle_beta   90.00
_cell.angle_gamma   90.00
#
_symmetry.space_group_name_H-M   'P 1'
#
loop_
_entity.id
_entity.type
_entity.pdbx_description
1 polymer ?
#
loop_
_entity_poly.entity_id
_entity_poly.type
_entity_poly.pdbx_seq_one_letter_code
_entity_poly.pdbx_strand_id
1 'polypeptide(L)'
;MLTQCGKPSWLGPESLISKQSSASISISFMSEESATIFRDQGIFYLFGTSCQTSKYTEWPQIYYCNLCSSIDHCTDACQTGCLCATCTSSEHVTDLHPAETPHKCVNCGGEHEARSIVCDAR
;
A
#
# COMPACT_ATOMS: atom_id res chain seq x y z
N MET A 1 34.00 0.08 8.15
CA MET A 1 33.37 1.18 8.92
C MET A 1 32.09 0.60 9.52
N LEU A 2 31.87 0.67 10.83
CA LEU A 2 30.64 0.15 11.44
C LEU A 2 29.53 1.19 11.23
N THR A 3 28.52 0.85 10.45
CA THR A 3 27.36 1.71 10.22
C THR A 3 26.60 1.86 11.54
N GLN A 4 26.58 3.06 12.13
CA GLN A 4 25.77 3.34 13.31
C GLN A 4 24.29 3.43 12.91
N CYS A 5 23.50 2.47 13.36
CA CYS A 5 22.05 2.49 13.26
C CYS A 5 21.42 2.61 14.65
N GLY A 6 20.24 3.22 14.70
CA GLY A 6 19.36 3.19 15.86
C GLY A 6 18.84 1.78 16.15
N LYS A 7 18.14 1.63 17.26
CA LYS A 7 17.53 0.36 17.65
C LYS A 7 16.49 -0.08 16.61
N PRO A 8 16.63 -1.28 16.01
CA PRO A 8 15.61 -1.82 15.12
C PRO A 8 14.28 -2.03 15.86
N SER A 9 13.17 -1.81 15.15
CA SER A 9 11.83 -2.07 15.66
C SER A 9 10.97 -2.79 14.64
N TRP A 10 10.07 -3.64 15.11
CA TRP A 10 9.11 -4.30 14.25
C TRP A 10 8.07 -3.30 13.69
N LEU A 11 7.71 -3.48 12.43
CA LEU A 11 6.60 -2.77 11.80
C LEU A 11 5.32 -3.59 12.00
N GLY A 12 4.49 -3.15 12.95
CA GLY A 12 3.21 -3.76 13.28
C GLY A 12 3.12 -4.27 14.72
N PRO A 13 1.92 -4.60 15.20
CA PRO A 13 1.72 -5.13 16.54
C PRO A 13 2.21 -6.58 16.64
N GLU A 14 2.83 -6.92 17.77
CA GLU A 14 3.42 -8.24 18.05
C GLU A 14 2.42 -9.40 17.92
N SER A 15 1.15 -9.13 18.24
CA SER A 15 0.03 -10.07 18.10
C SER A 15 -0.27 -10.48 16.66
N LEU A 16 0.10 -9.65 15.67
CA LEU A 16 -0.01 -9.97 14.24
C LEU A 16 1.28 -10.61 13.72
N ILE A 17 2.44 -10.08 14.13
CA ILE A 17 3.75 -10.56 13.65
C ILE A 17 3.95 -12.05 13.96
N SER A 18 3.59 -12.48 15.16
CA SER A 18 3.69 -13.89 15.59
C SER A 18 2.82 -14.87 14.77
N LYS A 19 1.86 -14.36 13.98
CA LYS A 19 0.92 -15.17 13.20
C LYS A 19 1.16 -15.10 11.70
N GLN A 20 2.01 -14.19 11.23
CA GLN A 20 2.25 -13.94 9.81
C GLN A 20 3.48 -14.70 9.33
N SER A 21 3.45 -15.16 8.08
CA SER A 21 4.61 -15.78 7.41
C SER A 21 5.69 -14.77 7.00
N SER A 22 5.43 -13.46 7.15
CA SER A 22 6.35 -12.39 6.80
C SER A 22 6.16 -11.21 7.74
N ALA A 23 7.27 -10.56 8.09
CA ALA A 23 7.28 -9.38 8.95
C ALA A 23 8.37 -8.42 8.47
N SER A 24 8.21 -7.14 8.79
CA SER A 24 9.17 -6.09 8.43
C SER A 24 9.75 -5.43 9.67
N ILE A 25 11.00 -4.99 9.56
CA ILE A 25 11.72 -4.25 10.61
C ILE A 25 12.09 -2.88 10.05
N SER A 26 11.86 -1.84 10.82
CA SER A 26 12.38 -0.50 10.56
C SER A 26 13.70 -0.30 11.28
N ILE A 27 14.69 0.20 10.53
CA ILE A 27 16.00 0.59 11.07
C ILE A 27 16.19 2.07 10.79
N SER A 28 16.26 2.86 11.86
CA SER A 28 16.57 4.29 11.75
C SER A 28 18.08 4.49 11.65
N PHE A 29 18.54 5.32 10.72
CA PHE A 29 19.95 5.67 10.58
C PHE A 29 20.18 7.12 11.02
N MET A 30 21.39 7.41 11.49
CA MET A 30 21.77 8.76 11.92
C MET A 30 22.07 9.70 10.74
N SER A 31 22.42 9.14 9.58
CA SER A 31 22.65 9.90 8.34
C SER A 31 22.08 9.17 7.13
N GLU A 32 21.70 9.93 6.10
CA GLU A 32 21.27 9.39 4.80
C GLU A 32 22.38 8.58 4.11
N GLU A 33 23.63 9.00 4.28
CA GLU A 33 24.80 8.27 3.77
C GLU A 33 24.88 6.86 4.37
N SER A 34 24.69 6.72 5.67
CA SER A 34 24.68 5.41 6.36
C SER A 34 23.55 4.51 5.85
N ALA A 35 22.36 5.08 5.63
CA ALA A 35 21.22 4.35 5.07
C ALA A 35 21.47 3.91 3.62
N THR A 36 22.14 4.74 2.83
CA THR A 36 22.50 4.43 1.44
C THR A 36 23.54 3.32 1.38
N ILE A 37 24.63 3.43 2.15
CA ILE A 37 25.65 2.35 2.25
C ILE A 37 25.01 1.04 2.67
N PHE A 38 24.09 1.09 3.65
CA PHE A 38 23.35 -0.10 4.07
C PHE A 38 22.51 -0.64 2.91
N ARG A 39 21.64 0.15 2.29
CA ARG A 39 20.81 -0.32 1.17
C ARG A 39 21.63 -0.92 0.02
N ASP A 40 22.77 -0.31 -0.31
CA ASP A 40 23.59 -0.70 -1.46
C ASP A 40 24.40 -1.99 -1.23
N GLN A 41 24.56 -2.44 0.03
CA GLN A 41 25.15 -3.76 0.33
C GLN A 41 24.27 -4.94 -0.14
N GLY A 42 22.96 -4.71 -0.36
CA GLY A 42 22.07 -5.68 -1.00
C GLY A 42 21.50 -6.74 -0.06
N ILE A 43 22.09 -7.94 -0.02
CA ILE A 43 21.50 -9.12 0.65
C ILE A 43 21.82 -9.09 2.15
N PHE A 44 20.78 -9.10 2.97
CA PHE A 44 20.88 -9.16 4.43
C PHE A 44 20.31 -10.44 4.96
N TYR A 45 20.88 -10.96 6.05
CA TYR A 45 20.32 -12.09 6.77
C TYR A 45 19.91 -11.66 8.18
N LEU A 46 18.63 -11.80 8.51
CA LEU A 46 18.11 -11.60 9.85
C LEU A 46 17.50 -12.91 10.33
N PHE A 47 17.89 -13.35 11.53
CA PHE A 47 17.42 -14.61 12.12
C PHE A 47 17.56 -15.83 11.17
N GLY A 48 18.65 -15.87 10.40
CA GLY A 48 18.91 -16.95 9.43
C GLY A 48 18.11 -16.87 8.13
N THR A 49 17.33 -15.81 7.91
CA THR A 49 16.51 -15.61 6.70
C THR A 49 17.04 -14.45 5.88
N SER A 50 17.11 -14.61 4.54
CA SER A 50 17.47 -13.50 3.65
C SER A 50 16.34 -12.48 3.59
N CYS A 51 16.67 -11.21 3.81
CA CYS A 51 15.74 -10.10 3.82
C CYS A 51 15.97 -9.18 2.61
N GLN A 52 14.88 -8.60 2.12
CA GLN A 52 14.95 -7.48 1.19
C GLN A 52 14.90 -6.17 1.96
N THR A 53 15.66 -5.18 1.51
CA THR A 53 15.68 -3.83 2.09
C THR A 53 15.09 -2.84 1.12
N SER A 54 14.30 -1.91 1.62
CA SER A 54 13.78 -0.77 0.88
C SER A 54 13.78 0.48 1.75
N LYS A 55 13.69 1.65 1.12
CA LYS A 55 13.50 2.91 1.86
C LYS A 55 12.14 2.86 2.53
N TYR A 56 12.09 3.07 3.84
CA TYR A 56 10.83 3.21 4.54
C TYR A 56 10.13 4.51 4.10
N THR A 57 8.87 4.38 3.75
CA THR A 57 7.98 5.47 3.35
C THR A 57 6.67 5.30 4.10
N GLU A 58 6.26 6.32 4.84
CA GLU A 58 4.93 6.34 5.45
C GLU A 58 3.90 6.54 4.34
N TRP A 59 3.12 5.49 4.07
CA TRP A 59 1.97 5.60 3.19
C TRP A 59 0.73 5.85 4.05
N PRO A 60 -0.06 6.90 3.78
CA PRO A 60 -1.37 7.03 4.40
C PRO A 60 -2.17 5.75 4.11
N GLN A 61 -2.77 5.18 5.17
CA GLN A 61 -3.68 4.06 4.96
C GLN A 61 -4.94 4.59 4.28
N ILE A 62 -5.08 4.24 3.00
CA ILE A 62 -6.26 4.60 2.23
C ILE A 62 -7.32 3.55 2.41
N TYR A 63 -8.48 4.02 2.86
CA TYR A 63 -9.69 3.24 2.97
C TYR A 63 -10.59 3.59 1.80
N TYR A 64 -10.92 2.60 0.99
CA TYR A 64 -11.89 2.75 -0.09
C TYR A 64 -13.28 2.40 0.43
N CYS A 65 -14.26 3.25 0.16
CA CYS A 65 -15.67 2.93 0.35
C CYS A 65 -16.01 1.63 -0.41
N ASN A 66 -16.67 0.67 0.27
CA ASN A 66 -17.01 -0.62 -0.35
C ASN A 66 -18.19 -0.54 -1.33
N LEU A 67 -18.91 0.58 -1.36
CA LEU A 67 -20.04 0.79 -2.27
C LEU A 67 -19.59 1.50 -3.55
N CYS A 68 -18.91 2.64 -3.44
CA CYS A 68 -18.55 3.46 -4.60
C CYS A 68 -17.05 3.52 -4.91
N SER A 69 -16.20 2.89 -4.09
CA SER A 69 -14.73 2.91 -4.23
C SER A 69 -14.07 4.30 -4.14
N SER A 70 -14.79 5.32 -3.62
CA SER A 70 -14.20 6.62 -3.26
C SER A 70 -13.31 6.50 -2.03
N ILE A 71 -12.27 7.33 -1.96
CA ILE A 71 -11.40 7.49 -0.79
C ILE A 71 -11.86 8.60 0.17
N ASP A 72 -12.87 9.38 -0.21
CA ASP A 72 -13.28 10.59 0.52
C ASP A 72 -14.13 10.30 1.76
N HIS A 73 -14.67 9.08 1.87
CA HIS A 73 -15.58 8.69 2.94
C HIS A 73 -15.51 7.20 3.25
N CYS A 74 -15.93 6.83 4.46
CA CYS A 74 -16.16 5.44 4.83
C CYS A 74 -17.49 4.92 4.26
N THR A 75 -17.63 3.60 4.13
CA THR A 75 -18.80 2.93 3.56
C THR A 75 -20.12 3.37 4.20
N ASP A 76 -20.15 3.58 5.52
CA ASP A 76 -21.37 3.94 6.27
C ASP A 76 -21.90 5.35 5.95
N ALA A 77 -21.04 6.23 5.42
CA ALA A 77 -21.40 7.59 5.02
C ALA A 77 -21.72 7.70 3.51
N CYS A 78 -21.76 6.58 2.79
CA CYS A 78 -21.94 6.60 1.34
C CYS A 78 -23.37 7.01 0.94
N GLN A 79 -23.47 8.02 0.08
CA GLN A 79 -24.74 8.51 -0.47
C GLN A 79 -24.94 8.13 -1.95
N THR A 80 -23.89 7.65 -2.62
CA THR A 80 -23.90 7.36 -4.06
C THR A 80 -24.47 5.98 -4.39
N GLY A 81 -24.42 5.04 -3.44
CA GLY A 81 -24.79 3.65 -3.68
C GLY A 81 -23.66 2.83 -4.31
N CYS A 82 -24.00 1.64 -4.82
CA CYS A 82 -23.03 0.70 -5.39
C CYS A 82 -22.62 1.11 -6.81
N LEU A 83 -21.32 1.28 -7.04
CA LEU A 83 -20.74 1.54 -8.35
C LEU A 83 -19.72 0.46 -8.71
N CYS A 84 -19.60 0.17 -10.00
CA CYS A 84 -18.52 -0.64 -10.55
C CYS A 84 -17.16 0.00 -10.23
N ALA A 85 -16.27 -0.75 -9.57
CA ALA A 85 -14.93 -0.26 -9.20
C ALA A 85 -14.00 -0.02 -10.41
N THR A 86 -14.35 -0.57 -11.57
CA THR A 86 -13.56 -0.48 -12.79
C THR A 86 -13.93 0.73 -13.65
N CYS A 87 -15.21 1.11 -13.71
CA CYS A 87 -15.69 2.17 -14.61
C CYS A 87 -16.70 3.16 -14.00
N THR A 88 -16.91 3.11 -12.68
CA THR A 88 -17.81 4.00 -11.91
C THR A 88 -19.29 3.97 -12.32
N SER A 89 -19.72 2.95 -13.06
CA SER A 89 -21.12 2.79 -13.49
C SER A 89 -22.00 2.24 -12.37
N SER A 90 -23.24 2.70 -12.27
CA SER A 90 -24.30 2.14 -11.40
C SER A 90 -25.05 0.97 -12.04
N GLU A 91 -24.87 0.73 -13.34
CA GLU A 91 -25.68 -0.22 -14.11
C GLU A 91 -25.25 -1.69 -13.92
N HIS A 92 -24.04 -1.91 -13.41
CA HIS A 92 -23.48 -3.24 -13.21
C HIS A 92 -22.54 -3.27 -12.00
N VAL A 93 -22.42 -4.45 -11.39
CA VAL A 93 -21.40 -4.73 -10.37
C VAL A 93 -20.05 -5.00 -11.01
N THR A 94 -18.96 -4.81 -10.27
CA THR A 94 -17.57 -4.99 -10.75
C THR A 94 -17.34 -6.35 -11.42
N ASP A 95 -17.91 -7.43 -10.87
CA ASP A 95 -17.73 -8.79 -11.40
C ASP A 95 -18.39 -9.01 -12.78
N LEU A 96 -19.32 -8.13 -13.18
CA LEU A 96 -20.01 -8.16 -14.45
C LEU A 96 -19.57 -7.01 -15.37
N HIS A 97 -18.36 -6.48 -15.16
CA HIS A 97 -17.84 -5.39 -15.97
C HIS A 97 -17.72 -5.80 -17.45
N PRO A 98 -18.37 -5.07 -18.39
CA PRO A 98 -18.29 -5.41 -19.81
C PRO A 98 -16.89 -5.14 -20.38
N ALA A 99 -16.36 -6.08 -21.17
CA ALA A 99 -15.00 -5.98 -21.73
C ALA A 99 -14.76 -4.75 -22.62
N GLU A 100 -15.81 -4.24 -23.27
CA GLU A 100 -15.73 -3.08 -24.17
C GLU A 100 -15.85 -1.74 -23.43
N THR A 101 -16.18 -1.75 -22.13
CA THR A 101 -16.35 -0.53 -21.35
C THR A 101 -14.99 -0.04 -20.86
N PRO A 102 -14.61 1.23 -21.14
CA PRO A 102 -13.33 1.74 -20.68
C PRO A 102 -13.26 1.86 -19.16
N HIS A 103 -12.05 1.70 -18.62
CA HIS A 103 -11.81 1.92 -17.21
C HIS A 103 -11.91 3.40 -16.85
N LYS A 104 -12.38 3.68 -15.65
CA LYS A 104 -12.49 5.03 -15.11
C LYS A 104 -12.33 5.00 -13.60
N CYS A 105 -11.44 5.84 -13.09
CA CYS A 105 -11.21 5.96 -11.66
C CYS A 105 -12.17 7.00 -11.06
N VAL A 106 -12.87 6.62 -9.99
CA VAL A 106 -13.75 7.55 -9.25
C VAL A 106 -12.97 8.65 -8.50
N ASN A 107 -11.70 8.39 -8.17
CA ASN A 107 -10.89 9.28 -7.31
C ASN A 107 -10.13 10.35 -8.11
N CYS A 108 -9.61 10.00 -9.29
CA CYS A 108 -8.82 10.92 -10.13
C CYS A 108 -9.40 11.16 -11.53
N GLY A 109 -10.42 10.41 -11.94
CA GLY A 109 -10.99 10.46 -13.29
C GLY A 109 -10.15 9.82 -14.40
N GLY A 110 -8.98 9.25 -14.08
CA GLY A 110 -8.06 8.62 -15.04
C GLY A 110 -8.54 7.29 -15.62
N GLU A 111 -7.89 6.84 -16.69
CA GLU A 111 -8.20 5.61 -17.45
C GLU A 111 -7.66 4.34 -16.78
N HIS A 112 -8.06 4.11 -15.53
CA HIS A 112 -7.73 2.91 -14.77
C HIS A 112 -8.81 2.65 -13.69
N GLU A 113 -8.83 1.46 -13.09
CA GLU A 113 -9.75 1.14 -12.01
C GLU A 113 -9.46 1.94 -10.72
N ALA A 114 -10.47 2.11 -9.85
CA ALA A 114 -10.41 2.98 -8.68
C ALA A 114 -9.29 2.66 -7.68
N ARG A 115 -8.88 1.38 -7.59
CA ARG A 115 -7.90 0.87 -6.60
C ARG A 115 -6.52 0.59 -7.20
N SER A 116 -6.25 1.10 -8.41
CA SER A 116 -5.00 0.88 -9.11
C SER A 116 -3.79 1.44 -8.34
N ILE A 117 -2.66 0.73 -8.42
CA ILE A 117 -1.38 1.20 -7.84
C ILE A 117 -0.81 2.43 -8.54
N VAL A 118 -1.24 2.70 -9.77
CA VAL A 118 -0.80 3.88 -10.55
C VAL A 118 -1.71 5.10 -10.36
N CYS A 119 -2.69 5.04 -9.45
CA CYS A 119 -3.59 6.16 -9.20
C CYS A 119 -2.90 7.25 -8.38
N ASP A 120 -2.81 8.46 -8.92
CA ASP A 120 -2.18 9.61 -8.23
C ASP A 120 -3.01 10.16 -7.05
N ALA A 121 -4.30 9.81 -6.97
CA ALA A 121 -5.14 10.13 -5.82
C ALA A 121 -4.88 9.18 -4.63
N ARG A 122 -3.96 8.23 -4.77
CA ARG A 122 -3.57 7.26 -3.74
C ARG A 122 -2.33 7.71 -2.95
#